data_AF-A0A7G6SB00-F1
#
_entry.id   AF-A0A7G6SB00-F1
#
_cell.length_a   1.000
_cell.length_b   1.000
_cell.length_c   1.000
_cell.angle_alpha   90.00
_cell.angle_beta   90.00
_cell.angle_gamma   90.00
#
_symmetry.space_group_name_H-M   'P 1'
#
loop_
_entity.id
_entity.type
_entity.pdbx_description
1 polymer ?
#
loop_
_entity_poly.entity_id
_entity_poly.type
_entity_poly.pdbx_seq_one_letter_code
_entity_poly.pdbx_strand_id
1 'polypeptide(L)' 'MVPLHIVFLATVVLTAASGLAATCIVVFGDTRRNEGQRAVAEKFAQIAVIGAAAVTSLLAVSI' A
#
# COMPACT_ATOMS: atom_id res chain seq x y z
N MET A 1 -9.28 -24.13 1.99
CA MET A 1 -7.95 -23.62 2.37
C MET A 1 -7.49 -22.71 1.26
N VAL A 2 -7.31 -21.41 1.50
CA VAL A 2 -6.84 -20.49 0.44
C VAL A 2 -5.32 -20.72 0.26
N PRO A 3 -4.82 -20.92 -0.97
CA PRO A 3 -3.40 -21.08 -1.22
C PRO A 3 -2.60 -19.85 -0.76
N LEU A 4 -1.50 -20.08 -0.05
CA LEU A 4 -0.66 -19.03 0.54
C LEU A 4 -0.09 -18.10 -0.54
N HIS A 5 0.19 -18.64 -1.73
CA HIS A 5 0.62 -17.87 -2.91
C HIS A 5 -0.41 -16.84 -3.39
N ILE A 6 -1.71 -17.15 -3.31
CA ILE A 6 -2.78 -16.23 -3.70
C ILE A 6 -2.87 -15.08 -2.70
N VAL A 7 -2.75 -15.38 -1.40
CA VAL A 7 -2.71 -14.36 -0.35
C VAL A 7 -1.51 -13.46 -0.56
N PHE A 8 -0.31 -14.02 -0.75
CA PHE A 8 0.90 -13.26 -1.01
C PHE A 8 0.78 -12.33 -2.22
N LEU A 9 0.32 -12.85 -3.36
CA LEU A 9 0.12 -12.06 -4.57
C LEU A 9 -0.88 -10.92 -4.35
N ALA A 10 -2.01 -11.20 -3.71
CA ALA A 10 -3.03 -10.18 -3.41
C ALA A 10 -2.47 -9.09 -2.50
N THR A 11 -1.72 -9.46 -1.45
CA THR A 11 -1.10 -8.50 -0.53
C THR A 11 -0.07 -7.63 -1.27
N VAL A 12 0.78 -8.22 -2.12
CA VAL A 12 1.76 -7.49 -2.93
C VAL A 12 1.08 -6.47 -3.85
N VAL A 13 0.04 -6.89 -4.58
CA VAL A 13 -0.68 -6.01 -5.53
C VAL A 13 -1.37 -4.86 -4.80
N LEU A 14 -2.05 -5.13 -3.67
CA LEU A 14 -2.69 -4.09 -2.85
C LEU A 14 -1.68 -3.10 -2.28
N THR A 15 -0.52 -3.60 -1.83
CA THR A 15 0.57 -2.78 -1.31
C THR A 15 1.12 -1.85 -2.40
N ALA A 16 1.40 -2.40 -3.58
CA ALA A 16 1.91 -1.62 -4.71
C ALA A 16 0.88 -0.58 -5.19
N ALA A 17 -0.38 -0.98 -5.34
CA ALA A 17 -1.45 -0.09 -5.80
C ALA A 17 -1.69 1.08 -4.83
N SER A 18 -1.70 0.82 -3.52
CA SER A 18 -1.86 1.86 -2.50
C SER A 18 -0.66 2.82 -2.46
N GLY A 19 0.57 2.31 -2.56
CA GLY A 19 1.77 3.13 -2.64
C GLY A 19 1.81 4.00 -3.90
N LEU A 20 1.44 3.45 -5.06
CA LEU A 20 1.31 4.19 -6.31
C LEU A 20 0.23 5.28 -6.21
N ALA A 21 -0.94 4.97 -5.65
CA ALA A 21 -2.01 5.94 -5.45
C ALA A 21 -1.56 7.10 -4.54
N ALA A 22 -0.91 6.81 -3.41
CA ALA A 22 -0.35 7.83 -2.53
C ALA A 22 0.66 8.72 -3.28
N THR A 23 1.58 8.10 -4.01
CA THR A 23 2.61 8.81 -4.78
C THR A 23 1.99 9.71 -5.85
N CYS A 24 1.01 9.20 -6.61
CA CYS A 24 0.31 9.99 -7.61
C CYS A 24 -0.42 11.19 -7.00
N ILE A 25 -1.09 11.02 -5.86
CA ILE A 25 -1.77 12.14 -5.18
C ILE A 25 -0.76 13.17 -4.71
N VAL A 26 0.39 12.76 -4.16
CA VAL A 26 1.41 13.70 -3.67
C VAL A 26 2.11 14.43 -4.81
N VAL A 27 2.44 13.74 -5.91
CA VAL A 27 3.20 14.30 -7.03
C VAL A 27 2.33 15.15 -7.96
N PHE A 28 1.12 14.69 -8.29
CA PHE A 28 0.24 15.35 -9.26
C PHE A 28 -0.90 16.14 -8.61
N GLY A 29 -1.20 15.91 -7.33
CA GLY A 29 -2.25 16.62 -6.60
C GLY A 29 -1.76 17.90 -5.93
N ASP A 30 -2.68 18.82 -5.66
CA ASP A 30 -2.41 20.06 -4.92
C ASP A 30 -2.48 19.81 -3.41
N THR A 31 -1.65 18.88 -2.93
CA THR A 31 -1.62 18.47 -1.51
C THR A 31 -1.18 19.57 -0.55
N ARG A 32 -0.64 20.69 -1.05
CA ARG A 32 -0.31 21.88 -0.26
C ARG A 32 -1.53 22.74 0.06
N ARG A 33 -2.50 22.82 -0.85
CA ARG A 33 -3.70 23.66 -0.69
C ARG A 33 -4.95 22.85 -0.34
N ASN A 34 -4.94 21.54 -0.57
CA ASN A 34 -6.06 20.67 -0.30
C ASN A 34 -5.73 19.65 0.82
N GLU A 35 -6.17 19.96 2.03
CA GLU A 35 -6.00 19.09 3.21
C GLU A 35 -6.64 17.71 3.03
N GLY A 36 -7.75 17.62 2.30
CA GLY A 36 -8.42 16.35 2.00
C GLY A 36 -7.56 15.42 1.16
N GLN A 37 -6.93 15.95 0.10
CA GLN A 37 -6.00 15.15 -0.73
C GLN A 37 -4.79 14.68 0.07
N ARG A 38 -4.25 15.55 0.94
CA ARG A 38 -3.15 15.19 1.82
C ARG A 38 -3.53 14.09 2.80
N ALA A 39 -4.70 14.19 3.44
CA ALA A 39 -5.19 13.15 4.35
C ALA A 39 -5.39 11.81 3.64
N VAL A 40 -5.96 11.82 2.43
CA VAL A 40 -6.14 10.60 1.62
C VAL A 40 -4.78 9.99 1.25
N ALA A 41 -3.83 10.80 0.78
CA ALA A 41 -2.48 10.33 0.47
C ALA A 41 -1.79 9.69 1.69
N GLU A 42 -1.93 10.28 2.87
CA GLU A 42 -1.38 9.75 4.11
C GLU A 42 -1.99 8.39 4.48
N LYS A 43 -3.31 8.22 4.30
CA LYS A 43 -3.96 6.92 4.53
C LYS A 43 -3.51 5.86 3.54
N PHE A 44 -3.37 6.19 2.27
CA PHE A 44 -2.83 5.24 1.28
C PHE A 44 -1.36 4.88 1.56
N ALA A 45 -0.55 5.84 2.02
CA ALA A 45 0.82 5.57 2.45
C ALA A 45 0.86 4.64 3.67
N GLN A 46 -0.02 4.85 4.67
CA GLN A 46 -0.14 3.95 5.83
C GLN A 46 -0.53 2.52 5.41
N ILE A 47 -1.48 2.37 4.49
CA ILE A 47 -1.87 1.05 3.95
C ILE A 47 -0.69 0.38 3.25
N ALA A 48 0.08 1.11 2.45
CA ALA A 48 1.27 0.58 1.78
C ALA A 48 2.34 0.12 2.78
N VAL A 49 2.57 0.85 3.88
CA VAL A 49 3.53 0.45 4.92
C VAL A 49 3.07 -0.83 5.63
N ILE A 50 1.79 -0.91 5.99
CA ILE A 50 1.22 -2.11 6.62
C ILE A 50 1.30 -3.31 5.67
N GLY A 51 0.97 -3.09 4.39
CA GLY A 51 1.08 -4.09 3.34
C GLY A 51 2.52 -4.60 3.17
N ALA A 52 3.51 -3.72 3.19
CA ALA A 52 4.92 -4.09 3.12
C ALA A 52 5.36 -4.95 4.33
N ALA A 53 4.89 -4.63 5.54
CA ALA A 53 5.13 -5.45 6.72
C ALA A 53 4.48 -6.84 6.59
N ALA A 54 3.26 -6.91 6.05
CA ALA A 54 2.56 -8.17 5.81
C ALA A 54 3.29 -9.02 4.74
N VAL A 55 3.75 -8.41 3.65
CA VAL A 55 4.55 -9.10 2.62
C VAL A 55 5.85 -9.65 3.21
N THR A 56 6.56 -8.87 4.02
CA THR A 56 7.79 -9.30 4.68
C THR A 56 7.54 -10.48 5.62
N SER A 57 6.46 -10.44 6.40
CA SER A 57 6.05 -11.53 7.30
C SER A 57 5.69 -12.80 6.52
N LEU A 58 4.87 -12.68 5.48
CA LEU A 58 4.49 -13.81 4.62
C LEU A 58 5.70 -14.42 3.92
N LEU A 59 6.65 -13.59 3.48
CA LEU A 59 7.89 -14.06 2.88
C LEU A 59 8.71 -14.87 3.89
N ALA A 60 8.85 -14.38 5.13
CA ALA A 60 9.57 -15.08 6.19
C ALA A 60 8.95 -16.43 6.59
N VAL A 61 7.63 -16.58 6.47
CA VAL A 61 6.92 -17.85 6.71
C VAL A 61 7.04 -18.81 5.52
N SER A 62 7.29 -18.29 4.32
CA SER A 62 7.40 -19.08 3.09
C SER A 62 8.81 -19.58 2.77
N ILE A 63 9.83 -19.08 3.48
CA ILE A 63 11.24 -19.51 3.41
C ILE A 63 11.48 -20.59 4.47
#